data_AF-A0A4P5X7Q7-F1
#
_entry.id   AF-A0A4P5X7Q7-F1
#
_cell.length_a   1.000
_cell.length_b   1.000
_cell.length_c   1.000
_cell.angle_alpha   90.00
_cell.angle_beta   90.00
_cell.angle_gamma   90.00
#
_symmetry.space_group_name_H-M   'P 1'
#
loop_
_entity.id
_entity.type
_entity.pdbx_description
1 polymer ?
#
loop_
_entity_poly.entity_id
_entity_poly.type
_entity_poly.pdbx_seq_one_letter_code
_entity_poly.pdbx_strand_id
1 'polypeptide(L)'
;MQEPSQPVPVAVAILGVCFVIVATLTWRWAFVPAFAIAIVPLMLLGILLCAIAIWSKRRRLAVVGLLTGVTVVALSICFVMWQAAKVLRRVSHSGMNIAQYVMMASSAQGLVEIAETSRLSDGAARDSVDLTTIPAPYNVDAWGRAFVYQTCETCERGYRFVSLGPDGQLGTADDVDMLSLSIEGAFELPANRRPSR
;
A
#
# COMPACT_ATOMS: atom_id res chain seq x y z
N MET A 1 14.62 47.35 28.86
CA MET A 1 14.34 46.20 29.74
C MET A 1 14.00 45.01 28.87
N GLN A 2 14.78 43.94 28.91
CA GLN A 2 14.55 42.72 28.14
C GLN A 2 13.70 41.77 28.99
N GLU A 3 12.52 41.42 28.51
CA GLU A 3 11.69 40.38 29.14
C GLU A 3 12.46 39.04 29.14
N PRO A 4 12.52 38.32 30.27
CA PRO A 4 13.15 37.01 30.33
C PRO A 4 12.38 36.03 29.43
N SER A 5 13.06 35.54 28.39
CA SER A 5 12.47 34.60 27.45
C SER A 5 12.10 33.30 28.17
N GLN A 6 10.81 33.04 28.30
CA GLN A 6 10.32 31.77 28.84
C GLN A 6 10.84 30.61 27.99
N PRO A 7 11.51 29.61 28.60
CA PRO A 7 12.01 28.45 27.88
C PRO A 7 10.82 27.70 27.29
N VAL A 8 10.88 27.40 25.99
CA VAL A 8 9.93 26.46 25.39
C VAL A 8 10.07 25.15 26.15
N PRO A 9 9.00 24.63 26.77
CA PRO A 9 9.13 23.48 27.66
C PRO A 9 9.55 22.27 26.84
N VAL A 10 10.66 21.64 27.26
CA VAL A 10 11.23 20.42 26.66
C VAL A 10 10.15 19.34 26.44
N ALA A 11 9.14 19.33 27.30
CA ALA A 11 7.95 18.48 27.19
C ALA A 11 7.23 18.57 25.83
N VAL A 12 7.16 19.76 25.21
CA VAL A 12 6.47 19.96 23.92
C VAL A 12 7.26 19.31 22.77
N ALA A 13 8.59 19.37 22.82
CA ALA A 13 9.43 18.71 21.82
C ALA A 13 9.36 17.18 21.94
N ILE A 14 9.36 16.66 23.17
CA ILE A 14 9.22 15.22 23.44
C ILE A 14 7.85 14.71 22.98
N LEU A 15 6.77 15.44 23.26
CA LEU A 15 5.42 15.08 22.82
C LEU A 15 5.30 15.02 21.30
N GLY A 16 5.93 15.95 20.58
CA GLY A 16 5.97 15.93 19.11
C GLY A 16 6.65 14.69 18.53
N VAL A 17 7.80 14.29 19.09
CA VAL A 17 8.53 13.10 18.64
C VAL A 17 7.76 11.81 18.97
N CYS A 18 7.22 11.70 20.18
CA CYS A 18 6.41 10.55 20.58
C CYS A 18 5.16 10.39 19.69
N PHE A 19 4.49 11.50 19.33
CA PHE A 19 3.33 11.46 18.45
C PHE A 19 3.69 10.96 17.05
N VAL A 20 4.83 11.40 16.48
CA VAL A 20 5.31 10.92 15.18
C VAL A 20 5.62 9.42 15.24
N ILE A 21 6.29 8.95 16.30
CA ILE A 21 6.60 7.51 16.47
C ILE A 21 5.31 6.69 16.58
N VAL A 22 4.36 7.12 17.41
CA VAL A 22 3.08 6.40 17.59
C VAL A 22 2.27 6.38 16.30
N ALA A 23 2.16 7.50 15.59
CA ALA A 23 1.46 7.56 14.30
C ALA A 23 2.13 6.67 13.24
N THR A 24 3.46 6.54 13.28
CA THR A 24 4.21 5.65 12.36
C THR A 24 3.99 4.18 12.70
N LEU A 25 3.87 3.83 13.99
CA LEU A 25 3.70 2.45 14.46
C LEU A 25 2.26 1.94 14.33
N THR A 26 1.26 2.80 14.48
CA THR A 26 -0.16 2.42 14.32
C THR A 26 -0.60 2.31 12.86
N TRP A 27 0.24 2.74 11.91
CA TRP A 27 0.00 2.80 10.46
C TRP A 27 -0.07 1.46 9.72
N ARG A 28 0.09 0.34 10.42
CA ARG A 28 0.18 -0.98 9.80
C ARG A 28 -1.07 -1.38 8.98
N TRP A 29 -2.16 -0.62 9.08
CA TRP A 29 -3.49 -0.93 8.57
C TRP A 29 -4.08 0.03 7.53
N ALA A 30 -3.37 1.11 7.15
CA ALA A 30 -3.90 2.06 6.18
C ALA A 30 -2.97 2.18 4.97
N PHE A 31 -3.46 1.67 3.86
CA PHE A 31 -2.85 1.67 2.53
C PHE A 31 -2.26 3.04 2.15
N VAL A 32 -1.30 3.05 1.21
CA VAL A 32 -0.56 4.17 0.59
C VAL A 32 -1.22 5.57 0.61
N PRO A 33 -2.54 5.78 0.35
CA PRO A 33 -3.16 7.09 0.51
C PRO A 33 -3.01 7.70 1.91
N ALA A 34 -3.09 6.91 2.98
CA ALA A 34 -2.86 7.43 4.33
C ALA A 34 -1.43 7.98 4.45
N PHE A 35 -0.42 7.25 3.91
CA PHE A 35 0.99 7.66 3.85
C PHE A 35 1.18 9.05 3.28
N ALA A 36 0.61 9.31 2.11
CA ALA A 36 0.61 10.64 1.52
C ALA A 36 -0.13 11.67 2.40
N ILE A 37 -1.28 11.31 2.96
CA ILE A 37 -2.11 12.23 3.75
C ILE A 37 -1.45 12.64 5.08
N ALA A 38 -0.64 11.79 5.74
CA ALA A 38 -0.02 12.15 7.00
C ALA A 38 1.43 12.65 6.86
N ILE A 39 2.22 12.10 5.94
CA ILE A 39 3.62 12.54 5.75
C ILE A 39 3.71 13.87 5.01
N VAL A 40 2.85 14.13 4.02
CA VAL A 40 2.90 15.41 3.29
C VAL A 40 2.66 16.58 4.25
N PRO A 41 1.65 16.59 5.14
CA PRO A 41 1.49 17.64 6.14
C PRO A 41 2.65 17.72 7.14
N LEU A 42 3.23 16.60 7.55
CA LEU A 42 4.40 16.58 8.44
C LEU A 42 5.64 17.19 7.78
N MET A 43 5.89 16.89 6.50
CA MET A 43 6.95 17.50 5.72
C MET A 43 6.70 19.00 5.53
N LEU A 44 5.47 19.40 5.21
CA LEU A 44 5.08 20.80 5.09
C LEU A 44 5.22 21.55 6.42
N LEU A 45 4.85 20.93 7.54
CA LEU A 45 5.02 21.49 8.88
C LEU A 45 6.51 21.64 9.24
N GLY A 46 7.34 20.66 8.90
CA GLY A 46 8.79 20.74 9.06
C GLY A 46 9.40 21.90 8.26
N ILE A 47 9.00 22.04 6.99
CA ILE A 47 9.42 23.15 6.12
C ILE A 47 8.94 24.50 6.69
N LEU A 48 7.69 24.57 7.15
CA LEU A 48 7.11 25.77 7.76
C LEU A 48 7.87 26.19 9.03
N LEU A 49 8.23 25.23 9.90
CA LEU A 49 9.02 25.49 11.10
C LEU A 49 10.44 25.95 10.75
N CYS A 50 11.07 25.37 9.72
CA CYS A 50 12.35 25.86 9.19
C CYS A 50 12.23 27.31 8.68
N ALA A 51 11.16 27.63 7.93
CA ALA A 51 10.92 28.98 7.42
C ALA A 51 10.70 30.01 8.54
N ILE A 52 9.87 29.69 9.54
CA ILE A 52 9.64 30.53 10.72
C ILE A 52 10.96 30.73 11.49
N ALA A 53 11.77 29.68 11.60
CA ALA A 53 13.02 29.74 12.32
C ALA A 53 14.07 30.63 11.63
N ILE A 54 14.07 30.74 10.30
CA ILE A 54 14.92 31.68 9.54
C ILE A 54 14.58 33.13 9.91
N TRP A 55 13.31 33.44 10.17
CA TRP A 55 12.87 34.79 10.56
C TRP A 55 12.95 35.06 12.06
N SER A 56 12.92 34.03 12.91
CA SER A 56 13.03 34.21 14.35
C SER A 56 14.49 34.26 14.81
N LYS A 57 14.86 35.20 15.69
CA LYS A 57 16.18 35.20 16.36
C LYS A 57 16.42 33.96 17.26
N ARG A 58 15.44 33.07 17.41
CA ARG A 58 15.48 31.90 18.31
C ARG A 58 16.05 30.68 17.59
N ARG A 59 17.39 30.62 17.52
CA ARG A 59 18.17 29.52 16.91
C ARG A 59 17.75 28.10 17.35
N ARG A 60 17.20 27.94 18.56
CA ARG A 60 16.79 26.63 19.11
C ARG A 60 15.60 26.00 18.36
N LEU A 61 14.67 26.80 17.84
CA LEU A 61 13.53 26.28 17.07
C LEU A 61 13.96 25.74 15.71
N ALA A 62 14.96 26.38 15.08
CA ALA A 62 15.56 25.91 13.84
C ALA A 62 16.15 24.50 14.00
N VAL A 63 16.88 24.29 15.11
CA VAL A 63 17.53 23.00 15.39
C VAL A 63 16.50 21.89 15.61
N VAL A 64 15.42 22.16 16.36
CA VAL A 64 14.35 21.17 16.58
C VAL A 64 13.63 20.84 15.26
N GLY A 65 13.28 21.85 14.46
CA GLY A 65 12.65 21.65 13.15
C GLY A 65 13.52 20.81 12.21
N LEU A 66 14.82 21.10 12.15
CA LEU A 66 15.78 20.34 11.34
C LEU A 66 15.89 18.89 11.80
N LEU A 67 16.05 18.64 13.11
CA LEU A 67 16.17 17.28 13.64
C LEU A 67 14.90 16.46 13.38
N THR A 68 13.72 17.05 13.58
CA THR A 68 12.44 16.41 13.27
C THR A 68 12.33 16.09 11.79
N GLY A 69 12.64 17.04 10.91
CA GLY A 69 12.61 16.84 9.46
C GLY A 69 13.55 15.71 9.00
N VAL A 70 14.80 15.73 9.46
CA VAL A 70 15.79 14.68 9.15
C VAL A 70 15.31 13.32 9.65
N THR A 71 14.73 13.25 10.85
CA THR A 71 14.22 12.00 11.41
C THR A 71 13.06 11.44 10.60
N VAL A 72 12.09 12.29 10.20
CA VAL A 72 10.96 11.88 9.36
C VAL A 72 11.43 11.37 7.99
N VAL A 73 12.39 12.06 7.37
CA VAL A 73 12.99 11.63 6.10
C VAL A 73 13.69 10.28 6.26
N ALA A 74 14.51 10.10 7.30
CA ALA A 74 15.21 8.84 7.54
C ALA A 74 14.23 7.67 7.75
N LEU A 75 13.18 7.86 8.56
CA LEU A 75 12.15 6.85 8.78
C LEU A 75 11.38 6.52 7.49
N SER A 76 11.08 7.54 6.68
CA SER A 76 10.41 7.35 5.39
C SER A 76 11.27 6.54 4.42
N ILE A 77 12.57 6.81 4.36
CA ILE A 77 13.52 6.03 3.56
C ILE A 77 13.57 4.58 4.04
N CYS A 78 13.72 4.35 5.35
CA CYS A 78 13.73 3.00 5.92
C CYS A 78 12.44 2.23 5.60
N PHE A 79 11.29 2.89 5.67
CA PHE A 79 10.00 2.30 5.31
C PHE A 79 9.92 1.93 3.83
N VAL A 80 10.29 2.85 2.92
CA VAL A 80 10.33 2.59 1.49
C VAL A 80 11.28 1.44 1.15
N MET A 81 12.47 1.42 1.75
CA MET A 81 13.44 0.33 1.56
C MET A 81 12.91 -1.01 2.07
N TRP A 82 12.18 -1.02 3.18
CA TRP A 82 11.54 -2.24 3.70
C TRP A 82 10.44 -2.76 2.77
N GLN A 83 9.60 -1.87 2.22
CA GLN A 83 8.57 -2.25 1.24
C GLN A 83 9.21 -2.75 -0.07
N ALA A 84 10.24 -2.05 -0.57
CA ALA A 84 10.99 -2.47 -1.74
C ALA A 84 11.63 -3.85 -1.54
N ALA A 85 12.22 -4.11 -0.37
CA ALA A 85 12.79 -5.41 -0.03
C ALA A 85 11.72 -6.52 0.00
N LYS A 86 10.51 -6.25 0.50
CA LYS A 86 9.40 -7.21 0.45
C LYS A 86 8.98 -7.53 -0.99
N VAL A 87 8.82 -6.50 -1.83
CA VAL A 87 8.49 -6.68 -3.25
C VAL A 87 9.60 -7.46 -3.94
N LEU A 88 10.86 -7.09 -3.76
CA LEU A 88 12.02 -7.80 -4.35
C LEU A 88 12.07 -9.28 -3.96
N ARG A 89 11.81 -9.62 -2.68
CA ARG A 89 11.74 -11.03 -2.25
C ARG A 89 10.64 -11.78 -3.00
N ARG A 90 9.45 -11.20 -3.14
CA ARG A 90 8.33 -11.83 -3.86
C ARG A 90 8.59 -11.96 -5.36
N VAL A 91 9.16 -10.94 -5.97
CA VAL A 91 9.63 -10.96 -7.37
C VAL A 91 10.64 -12.10 -7.55
N SER A 92 11.61 -12.23 -6.64
CA SER A 92 12.62 -13.30 -6.72
C SER A 92 12.03 -14.71 -6.59
N HIS A 93 10.98 -14.88 -5.79
CA HIS A 93 10.31 -16.18 -5.64
C HIS A 93 9.37 -16.54 -6.79
N SER A 94 8.80 -15.55 -7.47
CA SER A 94 7.89 -15.76 -8.59
C SER A 94 8.58 -15.94 -9.94
N GLY A 95 9.89 -15.69 -10.02
CA GLY A 95 10.64 -15.76 -11.28
C GLY A 95 10.28 -14.65 -12.28
N MET A 96 9.41 -13.71 -11.90
CA MET A 96 9.03 -12.56 -12.71
C MET A 96 10.05 -11.43 -12.58
N ASN A 97 10.06 -10.49 -13.53
CA ASN A 97 10.73 -9.21 -13.31
C ASN A 97 9.85 -8.22 -12.52
N ILE A 98 10.45 -7.14 -12.01
CA ILE A 98 9.73 -6.16 -11.16
C ILE A 98 8.56 -5.52 -11.91
N ALA A 99 8.74 -5.17 -13.19
CA ALA A 99 7.70 -4.50 -13.98
C ALA A 99 6.49 -5.43 -14.19
N GLN A 100 6.73 -6.70 -14.51
CA GLN A 100 5.70 -7.73 -14.65
C GLN A 100 4.93 -7.93 -13.34
N TYR A 101 5.65 -8.07 -12.22
CA TYR A 101 5.04 -8.22 -10.91
C TYR A 101 4.15 -7.02 -10.54
N VAL A 102 4.65 -5.80 -10.75
CA VAL A 102 3.89 -4.57 -10.45
C VAL A 102 2.64 -4.48 -11.32
N MET A 103 2.77 -4.79 -12.62
CA MET A 103 1.62 -4.81 -13.52
C MET A 103 0.57 -5.82 -13.08
N MET A 104 0.96 -7.07 -12.80
CA MET A 104 0.04 -8.10 -12.29
C MET A 104 -0.60 -7.70 -10.97
N ALA A 105 0.16 -7.15 -10.02
CA ALA A 105 -0.39 -6.67 -8.76
C ALA A 105 -1.41 -5.53 -8.96
N SER A 106 -1.20 -4.64 -9.94
CA SER A 106 -2.15 -3.57 -10.24
C SER A 106 -3.43 -4.10 -10.92
N SER A 107 -3.30 -5.03 -11.87
CA SER A 107 -4.43 -5.67 -12.54
C SER A 107 -5.30 -6.45 -11.57
N ALA A 108 -4.70 -7.08 -10.54
CA ALA A 108 -5.43 -7.79 -9.51
C ALA A 108 -6.49 -6.91 -8.83
N GLN A 109 -6.25 -5.60 -8.66
CA GLN A 109 -7.19 -4.70 -7.96
C GLN A 109 -8.47 -4.52 -8.78
N GLY A 110 -8.33 -4.17 -10.05
CA GLY A 110 -9.48 -3.98 -10.94
C GLY A 110 -10.27 -5.26 -11.17
N LEU A 111 -9.57 -6.39 -11.34
CA LEU A 111 -10.20 -7.71 -11.51
C LEU A 111 -11.01 -8.10 -10.28
N VAL A 112 -10.45 -7.93 -9.08
CA VAL A 112 -11.13 -8.21 -7.81
C VAL A 112 -12.33 -7.30 -7.64
N GLU A 113 -12.18 -5.99 -7.87
CA GLU A 113 -13.30 -5.05 -7.76
C GLU A 113 -14.49 -5.45 -8.64
N ILE A 114 -14.23 -5.87 -9.88
CA ILE A 114 -15.28 -6.27 -10.81
C ILE A 114 -15.90 -7.62 -10.42
N ALA A 115 -15.10 -8.57 -9.96
CA ALA A 115 -15.63 -9.84 -9.44
C ALA A 115 -16.49 -9.63 -8.19
N GLU A 116 -16.08 -8.74 -7.28
CA GLU A 116 -16.81 -8.42 -6.06
C GLU A 116 -18.12 -7.67 -6.34
N THR A 117 -18.11 -6.70 -7.26
CA THR A 117 -19.34 -6.00 -7.68
C THR A 117 -20.28 -6.90 -8.49
N SER A 118 -19.76 -7.96 -9.10
CA SER A 118 -20.54 -8.94 -9.85
C SER A 118 -21.12 -10.07 -8.99
N ARG A 119 -20.94 -10.07 -7.66
CA ARG A 119 -21.47 -11.13 -6.78
C ARG A 119 -22.99 -11.32 -6.91
N LEU A 120 -23.43 -12.53 -6.62
CA LEU A 120 -24.85 -12.86 -6.48
C LEU A 120 -25.42 -12.20 -5.21
N SER A 121 -26.75 -12.08 -5.14
CA SER A 121 -27.43 -11.42 -4.02
C SER A 121 -27.24 -12.13 -2.68
N ASP A 122 -26.88 -13.41 -2.68
CA ASP A 122 -26.52 -14.21 -1.50
C ASP A 122 -25.03 -14.07 -1.11
N GLY A 123 -24.29 -13.23 -1.82
CA GLY A 123 -22.85 -13.02 -1.63
C GLY A 123 -21.97 -14.08 -2.28
N ALA A 124 -22.50 -15.06 -3.02
CA ALA A 124 -21.69 -16.01 -3.76
C ALA A 124 -20.98 -15.35 -4.95
N ALA A 125 -19.82 -15.92 -5.34
CA ALA A 125 -19.17 -15.58 -6.59
C ALA A 125 -20.07 -15.98 -7.77
N ARG A 126 -20.08 -15.20 -8.85
CA ARG A 126 -20.76 -15.60 -10.09
C ARG A 126 -19.97 -16.68 -10.82
N ASP A 127 -20.64 -17.47 -11.64
CA ASP A 127 -19.96 -18.47 -12.49
C ASP A 127 -19.07 -17.85 -13.58
N SER A 128 -19.37 -16.60 -13.96
CA SER A 128 -18.61 -15.83 -14.94
C SER A 128 -18.64 -14.33 -14.65
N VAL A 129 -17.55 -13.65 -14.98
CA VAL A 129 -17.40 -12.19 -14.88
C VAL A 129 -17.05 -11.63 -16.25
N ASP A 130 -17.69 -10.54 -16.66
CA ASP A 130 -17.40 -9.87 -17.92
C ASP A 130 -16.17 -8.96 -17.79
N LEU A 131 -15.03 -9.45 -18.30
CA LEU A 131 -13.75 -8.72 -18.28
C LEU A 131 -13.57 -7.77 -19.48
N THR A 132 -14.54 -7.70 -20.40
CA THR A 132 -14.45 -6.81 -21.56
C THR A 132 -14.61 -5.34 -21.21
N THR A 133 -15.21 -5.06 -20.04
CA THR A 133 -15.34 -3.71 -19.47
C THR A 133 -14.03 -3.18 -18.89
N ILE A 134 -13.06 -4.06 -18.67
CA ILE A 134 -11.75 -3.72 -18.11
C ILE A 134 -10.83 -3.27 -19.25
N PRO A 135 -10.19 -2.09 -19.15
CA PRO A 135 -9.22 -1.68 -20.15
C PRO A 135 -8.11 -2.72 -20.32
N ALA A 136 -7.69 -2.93 -21.57
CA ALA A 136 -6.64 -3.89 -21.94
C ALA A 136 -5.44 -3.99 -20.96
N PRO A 137 -4.81 -2.88 -20.50
CA PRO A 137 -3.66 -2.99 -19.59
C PRO A 137 -3.96 -3.66 -18.24
N TYR A 138 -5.24 -3.74 -17.84
CA TYR A 138 -5.65 -4.32 -16.55
C TYR A 138 -6.32 -5.69 -16.69
N ASN A 139 -6.63 -6.15 -17.91
CA ASN A 139 -7.19 -7.48 -18.15
C ASN A 139 -6.20 -8.44 -18.82
N VAL A 140 -5.00 -7.99 -19.16
CA VAL A 140 -3.91 -8.84 -19.65
C VAL A 140 -2.82 -9.02 -18.60
N ASP A 141 -2.20 -10.19 -18.63
CA ASP A 141 -1.08 -10.56 -17.78
C ASP A 141 0.26 -10.04 -18.32
N ALA A 142 1.34 -10.40 -17.60
CA ALA A 142 2.72 -10.06 -17.94
C ALA A 142 3.19 -10.56 -19.31
N TRP A 143 2.46 -11.47 -19.94
CA TRP A 143 2.76 -12.10 -21.22
C TRP A 143 1.73 -11.73 -22.30
N GLY A 144 0.87 -10.75 -22.02
CA GLY A 144 -0.11 -10.21 -22.98
C GLY A 144 -1.33 -11.09 -23.18
N ARG A 145 -1.61 -12.02 -22.26
CA ARG A 145 -2.77 -12.91 -22.33
C ARG A 145 -3.84 -12.48 -21.34
N ALA A 146 -5.10 -12.68 -21.68
CA ALA A 146 -6.19 -12.33 -20.78
C ALA A 146 -6.15 -13.21 -19.52
N PHE A 147 -6.46 -12.62 -18.36
CA PHE A 147 -6.63 -13.40 -17.13
C PHE A 147 -7.83 -14.35 -17.24
N VAL A 148 -7.69 -15.53 -16.63
CA VAL A 148 -8.76 -16.52 -16.58
C VAL A 148 -9.47 -16.42 -15.22
N TYR A 149 -10.76 -16.14 -15.26
CA TYR A 149 -11.63 -16.23 -14.08
C TYR A 149 -11.99 -17.70 -13.82
N GLN A 150 -11.80 -18.16 -12.58
CA GLN A 150 -12.21 -19.49 -12.16
C GLN A 150 -12.93 -19.43 -10.83
N THR A 151 -14.09 -20.06 -10.75
CA THR A 151 -14.73 -20.35 -9.46
C THR A 151 -14.00 -21.51 -8.79
N CYS A 152 -13.87 -21.44 -7.47
CA CYS A 152 -13.21 -22.49 -6.69
C CYS A 152 -13.79 -22.56 -5.28
N GLU A 153 -14.18 -23.76 -4.87
CA GLU A 153 -14.85 -23.99 -3.58
C GLU A 153 -13.92 -23.79 -2.39
N THR A 154 -12.63 -24.07 -2.56
CA THR A 154 -11.62 -23.98 -1.50
C THR A 154 -11.00 -22.58 -1.36
N CYS A 155 -11.32 -21.66 -2.26
CA CYS A 155 -10.79 -20.30 -2.23
C CYS A 155 -11.57 -19.43 -1.25
N GLU A 156 -10.88 -18.58 -0.50
CA GLU A 156 -11.51 -17.67 0.48
C GLU A 156 -12.62 -16.81 -0.13
N ARG A 157 -12.44 -16.36 -1.38
CA ARG A 157 -13.41 -15.51 -2.08
C ARG A 157 -14.44 -16.30 -2.91
N GLY A 158 -14.30 -17.61 -3.04
CA GLY A 158 -15.07 -18.47 -3.94
C GLY A 158 -14.65 -18.40 -5.42
N TYR A 159 -13.60 -17.62 -5.72
CA TYR A 159 -13.04 -17.48 -7.06
C TYR A 159 -11.55 -17.11 -6.98
N ARG A 160 -10.87 -17.23 -8.12
CA ARG A 160 -9.51 -16.75 -8.36
C ARG A 160 -9.36 -16.22 -9.78
N PHE A 161 -8.33 -15.41 -9.99
CA PHE A 161 -7.88 -14.99 -11.31
C PHE A 161 -6.52 -15.61 -11.58
N VAL A 162 -6.40 -16.34 -12.68
CA VAL A 162 -5.19 -17.07 -13.06
C VAL A 162 -4.55 -16.40 -14.26
N SER A 163 -3.26 -16.09 -14.17
CA SER A 163 -2.42 -15.85 -15.35
C SER A 163 -1.85 -17.18 -15.81
N LEU A 164 -1.85 -17.40 -17.13
CA LEU A 164 -1.34 -18.62 -17.76
C LEU A 164 0.19 -18.67 -17.83
N GLY A 165 0.88 -17.74 -17.16
CA GLY A 165 2.33 -17.73 -17.14
C GLY A 165 2.98 -17.55 -18.52
N PRO A 166 4.27 -17.89 -18.67
CA PRO A 166 4.98 -17.85 -19.94
C PRO A 166 4.46 -18.87 -20.97
N ASP A 167 4.12 -20.09 -20.56
CA ASP A 167 3.72 -21.17 -21.47
C ASP A 167 2.33 -20.95 -22.12
N GLY A 168 1.47 -20.16 -21.48
CA GLY A 168 0.13 -19.86 -21.98
C GLY A 168 -0.85 -21.01 -21.87
N GLN A 169 -0.55 -22.01 -21.04
CA GLN A 169 -1.38 -23.20 -20.88
C GLN A 169 -1.96 -23.24 -19.47
N LEU A 170 -3.26 -23.42 -19.38
CA LEU A 170 -3.93 -23.53 -18.10
C LEU A 170 -3.66 -24.90 -17.46
N GLY A 171 -3.42 -24.91 -16.16
CA GLY A 171 -3.20 -26.11 -15.36
C GLY A 171 -1.73 -26.54 -15.30
N THR A 172 -0.80 -25.66 -15.66
CA THR A 172 0.64 -25.94 -15.61
C THR A 172 1.28 -25.32 -14.36
N ALA A 173 2.57 -25.60 -14.13
CA ALA A 173 3.33 -25.01 -13.03
C ALA A 173 3.57 -23.50 -13.20
N ASP A 174 3.35 -22.98 -14.40
CA ASP A 174 3.52 -21.57 -14.76
C ASP A 174 2.27 -20.74 -14.42
N ASP A 175 1.16 -21.39 -14.04
CA ASP A 175 -0.05 -20.70 -13.59
C ASP A 175 0.22 -19.86 -12.35
N VAL A 176 -0.12 -18.58 -12.42
CA VAL A 176 0.01 -17.66 -11.29
C VAL A 176 -1.37 -17.24 -10.80
N ASP A 177 -1.71 -17.62 -9.58
CA ASP A 177 -2.90 -17.10 -8.90
C ASP A 177 -2.66 -15.65 -8.48
N MET A 178 -3.40 -14.73 -9.10
CA MET A 178 -3.30 -13.29 -8.84
C MET A 178 -3.62 -12.93 -7.39
N LEU A 179 -4.51 -13.69 -6.73
CA LEU A 179 -4.83 -13.46 -5.33
C LEU A 179 -3.69 -13.89 -4.41
N SER A 180 -2.81 -14.80 -4.85
CA SER A 180 -1.60 -15.16 -4.10
C SER A 180 -0.51 -14.07 -4.16
N LEU A 181 -0.54 -13.21 -5.19
CA LEU A 181 0.37 -12.06 -5.32
C LEU A 181 -0.01 -10.91 -4.38
N SER A 182 -1.24 -10.93 -3.84
CA SER A 182 -1.75 -10.01 -2.83
C SER A 182 -0.74 -9.81 -1.71
N ILE A 183 -0.36 -8.55 -1.47
CA ILE A 183 0.35 -8.20 -0.24
C ILE A 183 -0.67 -8.33 0.89
N GLU A 184 -0.37 -9.08 1.95
CA GLU A 184 -1.28 -9.25 3.09
C GLU A 184 -1.85 -7.89 3.53
N GLY A 185 -3.19 -7.78 3.60
CA GLY A 185 -3.90 -6.53 3.93
C GLY A 185 -4.09 -5.54 2.78
N ALA A 186 -3.53 -5.77 1.59
CA ALA A 186 -3.62 -4.83 0.46
C ALA A 186 -4.94 -4.90 -0.32
N PHE A 187 -5.61 -6.04 -0.26
CA PHE A 187 -6.83 -6.34 -0.99
C PHE A 187 -7.95 -6.77 -0.05
N GLU A 188 -7.93 -6.32 1.20
CA GLU A 188 -8.99 -6.57 2.15
C GLU A 188 -10.20 -5.67 1.84
N LEU A 189 -10.83 -5.88 0.68
CA LEU A 189 -12.28 -5.78 0.65
C LEU A 189 -12.77 -6.85 1.63
N PRO A 190 -13.54 -6.49 2.68
CA PRO A 190 -13.99 -7.44 3.68
C PRO A 190 -14.61 -8.62 2.93
N ALA A 191 -14.03 -9.81 3.07
CA ALA A 191 -14.61 -11.01 2.50
C ALA A 191 -16.04 -11.04 3.01
N ASN A 192 -17.02 -10.97 2.10
CA ASN A 192 -18.42 -11.01 2.48
C ASN A 192 -18.67 -12.43 2.99
N ARG A 193 -18.43 -12.64 4.29
CA ARG A 193 -18.47 -13.95 4.91
C ARG A 193 -19.88 -14.46 4.69
N ARG A 194 -20.02 -15.55 3.92
CA ARG A 194 -21.28 -16.29 3.88
C ARG A 194 -21.70 -16.54 5.34
N PRO A 195 -22.97 -16.28 5.72
CA PRO A 195 -23.46 -16.77 7.00
C PRO A 195 -23.24 -18.28 7.00
N SER A 196 -22.49 -18.78 7.99
CA SER A 196 -22.29 -20.20 8.20
C SER A 196 -23.66 -20.86 8.28
N ARG A 197 -23.99 -21.70 7.30
CA ARG A 197 -25.17 -22.57 7.36
C ARG A 197 -24.90 -23.74 8.30
#